data_AF-A0A2X4GWT1-F1
#
_entry.id   AF-A0A2X4GWT1-F1
#
_cell.length_a   1.000
_cell.length_b   1.000
_cell.length_c   1.000
_cell.angle_alpha   90.00
_cell.angle_beta   90.00
_cell.angle_gamma   90.00
#
_symmetry.space_group_name_H-M   'P 1'
#
loop_
_entity.id
_entity.type
_entity.pdbx_description
1 polymer ?
#
loop_
_entity_poly.entity_id
_entity_poly.type
_entity_poly.pdbx_seq_one_letter_code
_entity_poly.pdbx_strand_id
1 'polypeptide(L)'
;MKSDQQLQEVSYQLLAERGVHLNDIAQLVLSLQNKYIPSLTLEECLDNIQAVLKKREVQNAIITGIEMDKLAEQNQLSQPLLDILKADEGLYGIDEILALSIVNLYGSIGFTNYGYLDKEKPGIIASLNSKDGKSCHTFLDDIVCAIAAAAASRLAHNDPDKSAITNKK
;
A
#
# COMPACT_ATOMS: atom_id res chain seq x y z
N MET A 1 -15.01 -18.45 -11.22
CA MET A 1 -14.11 -17.67 -10.36
C MET A 1 -12.85 -17.38 -11.16
N LYS A 2 -12.37 -16.13 -11.21
CA LYS A 2 -11.07 -15.81 -11.85
C LYS A 2 -9.95 -16.55 -11.11
N SER A 3 -8.90 -16.94 -11.83
CA SER A 3 -7.75 -17.60 -11.19
C SER A 3 -6.92 -16.59 -10.39
N ASP A 4 -6.21 -17.06 -9.37
CA ASP A 4 -5.31 -16.20 -8.58
C ASP A 4 -4.21 -15.58 -9.44
N GLN A 5 -3.74 -16.31 -10.46
CA GLN A 5 -2.79 -15.79 -11.43
C GLN A 5 -3.35 -14.60 -12.22
N GLN A 6 -4.61 -14.66 -12.66
CA GLN A 6 -5.24 -13.56 -13.39
C GLN A 6 -5.41 -12.31 -12.50
N LEU A 7 -5.83 -12.48 -11.24
CA LEU A 7 -5.96 -11.37 -10.31
C LEU A 7 -4.61 -10.73 -10.00
N GLN A 8 -3.57 -11.56 -9.84
CA GLN A 8 -2.21 -11.09 -9.65
C GLN A 8 -1.72 -10.26 -10.85
N GLU A 9 -1.82 -10.79 -12.06
CA GLU A 9 -1.38 -10.08 -13.28
C GLU A 9 -2.06 -8.72 -13.43
N VAL A 10 -3.38 -8.66 -13.23
CA VAL A 10 -4.15 -7.40 -13.28
C VAL A 10 -3.70 -6.43 -12.19
N SER A 11 -3.47 -6.90 -10.95
CA SER A 11 -3.02 -6.03 -9.85
C SER A 11 -1.67 -5.37 -10.16
N TYR A 12 -0.73 -6.13 -10.74
CA TYR A 12 0.59 -5.60 -11.13
C TYR A 12 0.47 -4.61 -12.28
N GLN A 13 -0.38 -4.90 -13.27
CA GLN A 13 -0.66 -4.00 -14.38
C GLN A 13 -1.25 -2.68 -13.88
N LEU A 14 -2.27 -2.74 -13.03
CA LEU A 14 -2.90 -1.55 -12.46
C LEU A 14 -1.90 -0.70 -11.67
N LEU A 15 -1.09 -1.29 -10.77
CA LEU A 15 -0.06 -0.53 -10.06
C LEU A 15 0.91 0.17 -11.03
N ALA A 16 1.40 -0.54 -12.04
CA ALA A 16 2.32 0.00 -13.02
C ALA A 16 1.68 1.09 -13.91
N GLU A 17 0.43 0.91 -14.33
CA GLU A 17 -0.36 1.91 -15.09
C GLU A 17 -0.52 3.21 -14.30
N ARG A 18 -0.56 3.13 -12.97
CA ARG A 18 -0.65 4.27 -12.06
C ARG A 18 0.70 4.83 -11.64
N GLY A 19 1.79 4.38 -12.26
CA GLY A 19 3.14 4.88 -12.00
C GLY A 19 3.79 4.36 -10.72
N VAL A 20 3.25 3.29 -10.11
CA VAL A 20 3.80 2.67 -8.90
C VAL A 20 4.64 1.45 -9.30
N HIS A 21 5.95 1.53 -9.12
CA HIS A 21 6.84 0.39 -9.28
C HIS A 21 7.10 -0.30 -7.93
N LEU A 22 7.31 -1.62 -7.95
CA LEU A 22 7.60 -2.36 -6.71
C LEU A 22 8.87 -1.87 -6.01
N ASN A 23 9.83 -1.32 -6.75
CA ASN A 23 11.02 -0.71 -6.18
C ASN A 23 10.70 0.54 -5.34
N ASP A 24 9.64 1.28 -5.69
CA ASP A 24 9.20 2.43 -4.91
C ASP A 24 8.63 1.98 -3.57
N ILE A 25 7.82 0.91 -3.59
CA ILE A 25 7.28 0.29 -2.37
C ILE A 25 8.42 -0.33 -1.54
N ALA A 26 9.42 -0.94 -2.18
CA ALA A 26 10.57 -1.54 -1.49
C ALA A 26 11.41 -0.51 -0.75
N GLN A 27 11.53 0.71 -1.28
CA GLN A 27 12.19 1.82 -0.58
C GLN A 27 11.42 2.23 0.67
N LEU A 28 10.08 2.21 0.64
CA LEU A 28 9.26 2.45 1.83
C LEU A 28 9.52 1.37 2.89
N VAL A 29 9.46 0.10 2.52
CA VAL A 29 9.74 -1.03 3.43
C VAL A 29 11.14 -0.92 4.03
N LEU A 30 12.14 -0.61 3.19
CA LEU A 30 13.52 -0.39 3.63
C LEU A 30 13.57 0.76 4.65
N SER A 31 12.93 1.89 4.38
CA SER A 31 12.93 3.04 5.29
C SER A 31 12.30 2.73 6.66
N LEU A 32 11.26 1.89 6.68
CA LEU A 32 10.60 1.45 7.92
C LEU A 32 11.49 0.51 8.74
N GLN A 33 12.25 -0.37 8.07
CA GLN A 33 12.91 -1.50 8.74
C GLN A 33 14.43 -1.33 8.91
N ASN A 34 15.10 -0.46 8.14
CA ASN A 34 16.56 -0.33 8.15
C ASN A 34 17.13 0.12 9.51
N LYS A 35 16.35 0.83 10.34
CA LYS A 35 16.76 1.15 11.72
C LYS A 35 16.82 -0.08 12.64
N TYR A 36 16.08 -1.12 12.31
CA TYR A 36 15.96 -2.35 13.10
C TYR A 36 16.79 -3.50 12.53
N ILE A 37 17.00 -3.50 11.20
CA ILE A 37 17.75 -4.52 10.45
C ILE A 37 18.76 -3.78 9.55
N PRO A 38 19.97 -3.49 10.08
CA PRO A 38 20.96 -2.65 9.38
C PRO A 38 21.49 -3.23 8.07
N SER A 39 21.40 -4.55 7.89
CA SER A 39 21.84 -5.25 6.68
C SER A 39 20.70 -5.55 5.71
N LEU A 40 19.52 -4.93 5.91
CA LEU A 40 18.35 -5.18 5.08
C LEU A 40 18.60 -4.72 3.64
N THR A 41 18.40 -5.62 2.70
CA THR A 41 18.56 -5.35 1.27
C THR A 41 17.23 -4.98 0.60
N LEU A 42 17.29 -4.25 -0.52
CA LEU A 42 16.11 -3.99 -1.34
C LEU A 42 15.49 -5.29 -1.90
N GLU A 43 16.31 -6.31 -2.17
CA GLU A 43 15.85 -7.62 -2.63
C GLU A 43 14.98 -8.31 -1.58
N GLU A 44 15.42 -8.34 -0.33
CA GLU A 44 14.61 -8.86 0.78
C GLU A 44 13.29 -8.08 0.96
N CYS A 45 13.30 -6.76 0.76
CA CYS A 45 12.08 -5.96 0.75
C CYS A 45 11.13 -6.37 -0.39
N LEU A 46 11.65 -6.55 -1.60
CA LEU A 46 10.87 -6.95 -2.78
C LEU A 46 10.24 -8.33 -2.59
N ASP A 47 10.97 -9.29 -2.03
CA ASP A 47 10.45 -10.63 -1.73
C ASP A 47 9.25 -10.58 -0.77
N ASN A 48 9.32 -9.71 0.24
CA ASN A 48 8.22 -9.50 1.18
C ASN A 48 7.02 -8.84 0.49
N ILE A 49 7.23 -7.84 -0.35
CA ILE A 49 6.16 -7.19 -1.13
C ILE A 49 5.49 -8.19 -2.07
N GLN A 50 6.26 -8.99 -2.81
CA GLN A 50 5.71 -10.01 -3.70
C GLN A 50 4.90 -11.05 -2.93
N ALA A 51 5.32 -11.41 -1.71
CA ALA A 51 4.54 -12.31 -0.86
C ALA A 51 3.19 -11.71 -0.42
N VAL A 52 3.15 -10.40 -0.13
CA VAL A 52 1.91 -9.66 0.14
C VAL A 52 1.00 -9.65 -1.09
N LEU A 53 1.55 -9.31 -2.26
CA LEU A 53 0.80 -9.23 -3.52
C LEU A 53 0.27 -10.57 -4.05
N LYS A 54 0.75 -11.70 -3.53
CA LYS A 54 0.20 -13.04 -3.83
C LYS A 54 -1.12 -13.33 -3.11
N LYS A 55 -1.50 -12.52 -2.11
CA LYS A 55 -2.74 -12.71 -1.35
C LYS A 55 -3.93 -12.20 -2.16
N ARG A 56 -4.96 -13.02 -2.28
CA ARG A 56 -6.17 -12.68 -3.03
C ARG A 56 -6.88 -11.45 -2.47
N GLU A 57 -6.95 -11.31 -1.16
CA GLU A 57 -7.55 -10.17 -0.47
C GLU A 57 -6.83 -8.86 -0.85
N VAL A 58 -5.50 -8.89 -0.94
CA VAL A 58 -4.70 -7.74 -1.39
C VAL A 58 -4.97 -7.41 -2.84
N GLN A 59 -5.02 -8.41 -3.71
CA GLN A 59 -5.33 -8.21 -5.14
C GLN A 59 -6.71 -7.60 -5.33
N ASN A 60 -7.71 -8.07 -4.58
CA ASN A 60 -9.06 -7.51 -4.62
C ASN A 60 -9.07 -6.05 -4.13
N ALA A 61 -8.32 -5.72 -3.07
CA ALA A 61 -8.21 -4.35 -2.58
C ALA A 61 -7.56 -3.42 -3.61
N ILE A 62 -6.45 -3.86 -4.23
CA ILE A 62 -5.77 -3.11 -5.30
C ILE A 62 -6.72 -2.82 -6.46
N ILE A 63 -7.38 -3.87 -6.98
CA ILE A 63 -8.29 -3.73 -8.11
C ILE A 63 -9.46 -2.80 -7.75
N THR A 64 -10.06 -2.98 -6.58
CA THR A 64 -11.21 -2.17 -6.16
C THR A 64 -10.83 -0.71 -6.00
N GLY A 65 -9.76 -0.40 -5.28
CA GLY A 65 -9.35 0.97 -5.02
C GLY A 65 -8.92 1.71 -6.28
N ILE A 66 -8.09 1.09 -7.12
CA ILE A 66 -7.61 1.73 -8.36
C ILE A 66 -8.76 1.94 -9.35
N GLU A 67 -9.73 1.03 -9.45
CA GLU A 67 -10.90 1.25 -10.31
C GLU A 67 -11.79 2.38 -9.76
N MET A 68 -11.94 2.54 -8.44
CA MET A 68 -12.63 3.70 -7.86
C MET A 68 -11.94 5.02 -8.20
N ASP A 69 -10.62 5.08 -8.06
CA ASP A 69 -9.81 6.23 -8.47
C ASP A 69 -10.01 6.57 -9.95
N LYS A 70 -9.93 5.57 -10.84
CA LYS A 70 -10.12 5.75 -12.29
C LYS A 70 -11.53 6.24 -12.63
N LEU A 71 -12.56 5.70 -11.99
CA LEU A 71 -13.94 6.14 -12.19
C LEU A 71 -14.15 7.58 -11.72
N ALA A 72 -13.50 7.99 -10.62
CA ALA A 72 -13.49 9.37 -10.16
C ALA A 72 -12.82 10.29 -11.20
N GLU A 73 -11.62 9.96 -11.68
CA GLU A 73 -10.92 10.72 -12.73
C GLU A 73 -11.79 10.95 -13.97
N GLN A 74 -12.46 9.88 -14.41
CA GLN A 74 -13.30 9.86 -15.60
C GLN A 74 -14.68 10.52 -15.40
N ASN A 75 -14.98 11.05 -14.21
CA ASN A 75 -16.29 11.62 -13.85
C ASN A 75 -17.45 10.63 -14.02
N GLN A 76 -17.21 9.34 -13.79
CA GLN A 76 -18.22 8.28 -13.95
C GLN A 76 -18.94 7.92 -12.65
N LEU A 77 -18.54 8.52 -11.53
CA LEU A 77 -19.20 8.36 -10.24
C LEU A 77 -20.32 9.39 -10.06
N SER A 78 -21.37 9.01 -9.35
CA SER A 78 -22.46 9.91 -8.98
C SER A 78 -22.07 10.82 -7.82
N GLN A 79 -22.70 11.99 -7.75
CA GLN A 79 -22.60 12.87 -6.58
C GLN A 79 -23.33 12.28 -5.36
N PRO A 80 -22.84 12.50 -4.12
CA PRO A 80 -21.69 13.35 -3.75
C PRO A 80 -20.32 12.63 -3.81
N LEU A 81 -20.29 11.33 -4.12
CA LEU A 81 -19.06 10.53 -4.05
C LEU A 81 -17.96 11.02 -5.00
N LEU A 82 -18.33 11.47 -6.20
CA LEU A 82 -17.36 12.00 -7.16
C LEU A 82 -16.55 13.17 -6.57
N ASP A 83 -17.23 14.15 -5.96
CA ASP A 83 -16.57 15.32 -5.37
C ASP A 83 -15.72 14.90 -4.17
N ILE A 84 -16.25 14.00 -3.32
CA ILE A 84 -15.55 13.48 -2.15
C ILE A 84 -14.21 12.86 -2.54
N LEU A 85 -14.20 11.96 -3.54
CA LEU A 85 -12.96 11.30 -3.97
C LEU A 85 -12.02 12.27 -4.69
N LYS A 86 -12.53 13.13 -5.58
CA LYS A 86 -11.67 14.10 -6.27
C LYS A 86 -11.02 15.12 -5.34
N ALA A 87 -11.74 15.51 -4.30
CA ALA A 87 -11.23 16.41 -3.28
C ALA A 87 -10.32 15.69 -2.29
N ASP A 88 -10.37 14.35 -2.23
CA ASP A 88 -9.66 13.55 -1.22
C ASP A 88 -9.97 14.12 0.16
N GLU A 89 -11.28 14.07 0.50
CA GLU A 89 -11.83 14.68 1.71
C GLU A 89 -11.41 13.89 2.95
N GLY A 90 -10.64 14.49 3.86
CA GLY A 90 -10.14 13.79 5.05
C GLY A 90 -11.19 13.36 6.11
N LEU A 91 -12.49 13.47 5.82
CA LEU A 91 -13.56 12.83 6.63
C LEU A 91 -14.19 11.62 5.92
N TYR A 92 -13.86 11.41 4.64
CA TYR A 92 -14.08 10.16 3.95
C TYR A 92 -12.99 9.20 4.39
N GLY A 93 -13.38 8.04 4.92
CA GLY A 93 -12.47 7.12 5.59
C GLY A 93 -12.46 5.71 4.98
N ILE A 94 -12.94 5.55 3.75
CA ILE A 94 -13.26 4.21 3.19
C ILE A 94 -12.05 3.62 2.47
N ASP A 95 -11.23 4.48 1.88
CA ASP A 95 -9.85 4.29 1.45
C ASP A 95 -9.00 3.67 2.55
N GLU A 96 -8.97 4.24 3.77
CA GLU A 96 -8.21 3.68 4.87
C GLU A 96 -8.80 2.34 5.34
N ILE A 97 -10.13 2.18 5.34
CA ILE A 97 -10.77 0.91 5.68
C ILE A 97 -10.37 -0.19 4.69
N LEU A 98 -10.27 0.13 3.40
CA LEU A 98 -9.79 -0.80 2.38
C LEU A 98 -8.30 -1.11 2.59
N ALA A 99 -7.47 -0.12 2.89
CA ALA A 99 -6.06 -0.29 3.24
C ALA A 99 -5.87 -1.18 4.48
N LEU A 100 -6.67 -1.00 5.53
CA LEU A 100 -6.63 -1.83 6.73
C LEU A 100 -6.95 -3.30 6.42
N SER A 101 -7.72 -3.61 5.38
CA SER A 101 -7.94 -5.00 4.94
C SER A 101 -6.65 -5.69 4.49
N ILE A 102 -5.71 -4.96 3.90
CA ILE A 102 -4.38 -5.45 3.50
C ILE A 102 -3.50 -5.63 4.74
N VAL A 103 -3.45 -4.60 5.60
CA VAL A 103 -2.61 -4.59 6.80
C VAL A 103 -2.97 -5.74 7.75
N ASN A 104 -4.28 -6.01 7.92
CA ASN A 104 -4.80 -7.05 8.79
C ASN A 104 -4.25 -8.45 8.49
N LEU A 105 -3.89 -8.74 7.23
CA LEU A 105 -3.34 -10.05 6.84
C LEU A 105 -1.99 -10.36 7.49
N TYR A 106 -1.27 -9.33 7.94
CA TYR A 106 0.05 -9.44 8.55
C TYR A 106 0.07 -8.88 9.99
N GLY A 107 -1.10 -8.79 10.63
CA GLY A 107 -1.25 -8.51 12.04
C GLY A 107 -1.08 -7.05 12.44
N SER A 108 -1.29 -6.78 13.73
CA SER A 108 -1.44 -5.43 14.27
C SER A 108 -0.18 -4.58 14.27
N ILE A 109 1.01 -5.18 14.16
CA ILE A 109 2.29 -4.45 14.01
C ILE A 109 2.26 -3.57 12.75
N GLY A 110 1.59 -4.04 11.69
CA GLY A 110 1.42 -3.28 10.46
C GLY A 110 0.65 -1.98 10.64
N PHE A 111 -0.25 -1.86 11.63
CA PHE A 111 -1.09 -0.66 11.79
C PHE A 111 -0.27 0.59 12.11
N THR A 112 0.74 0.47 12.97
CA THR A 112 1.60 1.61 13.32
C THR A 112 2.44 2.05 12.13
N ASN A 113 2.97 1.10 11.35
CA ASN A 113 3.72 1.40 10.13
C ASN A 113 2.82 2.07 9.07
N TYR A 114 1.61 1.57 8.89
CA TYR A 114 0.63 2.12 7.96
C TYR A 114 0.29 3.57 8.33
N GLY A 115 -0.17 3.83 9.56
CA GLY A 115 -0.52 5.18 9.99
C GLY A 115 0.66 6.15 10.01
N TYR A 116 1.89 5.65 10.18
CA TYR A 116 3.09 6.47 10.02
C TYR A 116 3.32 6.86 8.55
N LEU A 117 3.22 5.91 7.62
CA LEU A 117 3.41 6.19 6.18
C LEU A 117 2.33 7.11 5.64
N ASP A 118 1.06 6.87 5.99
CA ASP A 118 -0.06 7.70 5.56
C ASP A 118 0.06 9.14 6.07
N LYS A 119 0.52 9.32 7.31
CA LYS A 119 0.74 10.66 7.86
C LYS A 119 1.95 11.38 7.23
N GLU A 120 3.08 10.71 7.11
CA GLU A 120 4.35 11.35 6.69
C GLU A 120 4.47 11.45 5.15
N LYS A 121 3.72 10.63 4.41
CA LYS A 121 3.68 10.52 2.95
C LYS A 121 5.07 10.54 2.27
N PRO A 122 6.04 9.68 2.65
CA PRO A 122 7.38 9.69 2.06
C PRO A 122 7.42 9.07 0.66
N GLY A 123 8.47 9.39 -0.11
CA GLY A 123 8.79 8.72 -1.37
C GLY A 123 7.66 8.83 -2.41
N ILE A 124 7.26 7.70 -2.98
CA ILE A 124 6.18 7.64 -3.99
C ILE A 124 4.84 8.15 -3.45
N ILE A 125 4.57 8.01 -2.15
CA ILE A 125 3.32 8.48 -1.54
C ILE A 125 3.18 10.01 -1.68
N ALA A 126 4.27 10.77 -1.54
CA ALA A 126 4.26 12.21 -1.78
C ALA A 126 3.84 12.57 -3.21
N SER A 127 4.24 11.76 -4.18
CA SER A 127 3.91 11.97 -5.59
C SER A 127 2.44 11.65 -5.85
N LEU A 128 1.94 10.54 -5.28
CA LEU A 128 0.53 10.15 -5.37
C LEU A 128 -0.41 11.15 -4.69
N ASN A 129 0.00 11.71 -3.56
CA ASN A 129 -0.77 12.72 -2.83
C ASN A 129 -0.76 14.12 -3.48
N SER A 130 0.03 14.32 -4.55
CA SER A 130 0.10 15.62 -5.21
C SER A 130 -1.17 15.88 -6.04
N LYS A 131 -1.90 16.94 -5.68
CA LYS A 131 -3.15 17.33 -6.37
C LYS A 131 -2.82 18.15 -7.62
N ASP A 132 -2.65 17.47 -8.75
CA ASP A 132 -2.46 18.09 -10.07
C ASP A 132 -3.78 18.51 -10.75
N GLY A 133 -4.92 18.19 -10.12
CA GLY A 133 -6.28 18.45 -10.59
C GLY A 133 -6.77 17.52 -11.71
N LYS A 134 -5.97 16.51 -12.08
CA LYS A 134 -6.27 15.55 -13.16
C LYS A 134 -6.28 14.11 -12.65
N SER A 135 -5.31 13.78 -11.82
CA SER A 135 -5.09 12.46 -11.26
C SER A 135 -5.82 12.35 -9.92
N CYS A 136 -6.45 11.20 -9.67
CA CYS A 136 -7.10 10.85 -8.40
C CYS A 136 -6.40 9.61 -7.85
N HIS A 137 -5.91 9.72 -6.62
CA HIS A 137 -5.14 8.67 -5.95
C HIS A 137 -5.64 8.43 -4.52
N THR A 138 -6.91 8.72 -4.26
CA THR A 138 -7.54 8.64 -2.93
C THR A 138 -7.42 7.24 -2.35
N PHE A 139 -7.62 6.19 -3.16
CA PHE A 139 -7.42 4.83 -2.68
C PHE A 139 -5.97 4.36 -2.86
N LEU A 140 -5.31 4.79 -3.94
CA LEU A 140 -3.99 4.25 -4.31
C LEU A 140 -2.89 4.59 -3.31
N ASP A 141 -2.83 5.80 -2.77
CA ASP A 141 -1.77 6.19 -1.83
C ASP A 141 -1.85 5.34 -0.54
N ASP A 142 -3.06 5.15 -0.02
CA ASP A 142 -3.39 4.29 1.10
C ASP A 142 -3.07 2.81 0.86
N ILE A 143 -3.41 2.29 -0.33
CA ILE A 143 -3.07 0.92 -0.73
C ILE A 143 -1.55 0.72 -0.76
N VAL A 144 -0.80 1.70 -1.26
CA VAL A 144 0.68 1.65 -1.28
C VAL A 144 1.24 1.67 0.14
N CYS A 145 0.72 2.54 1.02
CA CYS A 145 1.05 2.56 2.44
C CYS A 145 0.79 1.19 3.08
N ALA A 146 -0.36 0.58 2.82
CA ALA A 146 -0.77 -0.69 3.39
C ALA A 146 0.09 -1.86 2.94
N ILE A 147 0.45 -1.93 1.65
CA ILE A 147 1.35 -2.97 1.11
C ILE A 147 2.73 -2.85 1.74
N ALA A 148 3.28 -1.64 1.85
CA ALA A 148 4.57 -1.41 2.49
C ALA A 148 4.53 -1.80 3.98
N ALA A 149 3.48 -1.40 4.71
CA ALA A 149 3.30 -1.73 6.12
C ALA A 149 3.13 -3.24 6.35
N ALA A 150 2.36 -3.92 5.51
CA ALA A 150 2.17 -5.37 5.54
C ALA A 150 3.48 -6.12 5.26
N ALA A 151 4.24 -5.69 4.24
CA ALA A 151 5.54 -6.26 3.91
C ALA A 151 6.55 -6.06 5.04
N ALA A 152 6.59 -4.87 5.64
CA ALA A 152 7.41 -4.57 6.80
C ALA A 152 7.04 -5.44 8.02
N SER A 153 5.74 -5.65 8.27
CA SER A 153 5.27 -6.54 9.34
C SER A 153 5.68 -8.00 9.08
N ARG A 154 5.50 -8.49 7.85
CA ARG A 154 5.97 -9.82 7.45
C ARG A 154 7.46 -9.99 7.67
N LEU A 155 8.25 -8.99 7.32
CA LEU A 155 9.69 -8.99 7.45
C LEU A 155 10.12 -9.05 8.94
N ALA A 156 9.49 -8.25 9.80
CA ALA A 156 9.74 -8.27 11.24
C ALA A 156 9.37 -9.62 11.89
N HIS A 157 8.33 -10.31 11.40
CA HIS A 157 7.94 -11.63 11.90
C HIS A 157 8.83 -12.78 11.41
N ASN A 158 9.31 -12.71 10.17
CA ASN A 158 10.13 -13.77 9.57
C ASN A 158 11.59 -13.75 10.05
N ASP A 159 12.06 -12.62 10.55
CA ASP A 159 13.45 -12.48 11.00
C ASP A 159 13.54 -11.90 12.42
N PRO A 160 13.02 -12.61 13.44
CA PRO A 160 13.11 -12.15 14.82
C PRO A 160 14.57 -11.93 15.22
N ASP A 161 15.47 -12.82 14.78
CA ASP A 161 16.87 -12.85 15.22
C ASP A 161 17.76 -11.78 14.54
N LYS A 162 17.48 -11.36 13.29
CA LYS A 162 18.16 -10.19 12.69
C LYS A 162 17.59 -8.86 13.18
N SER A 163 16.35 -8.86 13.67
CA SER A 163 15.71 -7.65 14.13
C SER A 163 16.21 -7.27 15.52
N ALA A 164 16.81 -6.08 15.64
CA ALA A 164 17.11 -5.48 16.96
C ALA A 164 15.84 -5.23 17.80
N ILE A 165 14.64 -5.52 17.26
CA ILE A 165 13.36 -5.53 17.96
C ILE A 165 13.28 -6.71 18.94
N THR A 166 13.99 -7.82 18.67
CA THR A 166 14.09 -8.90 19.67
C THR A 166 15.23 -8.61 20.65
N ASN A 167 14.79 -8.23 21.84
CA ASN A 167 15.53 -8.16 23.10
C ASN A 167 16.33 -6.87 23.36
N LYS A 168 15.76 -6.05 24.25
CA LYS A 168 16.46 -5.81 25.53
C LYS A 168 15.57 -6.30 26.67
N LYS A 169 16.11 -7.23 27.47
CA LYS A 169 15.64 -7.47 28.84
C LYS A 169 15.66 -6.16 29.63
#